data_AF-A0A3M1DVB2-F1
#
_entry.id   AF-A0A3M1DVB2-F1
#
_cell.length_a   1.000
_cell.length_b   1.000
_cell.length_c   1.000
_cell.angle_alpha   90.00
_cell.angle_beta   90.00
_cell.angle_gamma   90.00
#
_symmetry.space_group_name_H-M   'P 1'
#
loop_
_entity.id
_entity.type
_entity.pdbx_description
1 polymer ?
#
loop_
_entity_poly.entity_id
_entity_poly.type
_entity_poly.pdbx_seq_one_letter_code
_entity_poly.pdbx_strand_id
1 'polypeptide(L)'
;FRFDPRAVRMTDVVRAVQETGYEVPTETVVLSIGGMTCASCVAHVEDALRALPGVVSVVVNLATEKATVTFVPGTMGMADFRRAVAEAGYEVLEIPAEQAAAPAEDEAERKMRQSRLRMRVAWAFTVPIILWMLPEMFWHLAWPNHLVFNLGMILLAAPVLFWVGRRTYRSGLVAALHRYPNMDTLITLGTGASFLTGPLSFFFPIANYAGVSAMIMAFHLTGRYVEETAKGRASQAIRRLLELGAKTARVVRDGLEVEVPIEAVQVGDVMVVRPGEKIPTDGVVVEGESAVDESMATGESMPVNKRPGDAVIGATVNQEGVLWVRATRVGKDTFLAQ
;
A
#
# COMPACT_ATOMS: atom_id res chain seq x y z
N PHE A 1 -6.27 40.09 4.01
CA PHE A 1 -5.11 39.29 3.59
C PHE A 1 -5.61 37.99 2.98
N ARG A 2 -5.38 37.75 1.69
CA ARG A 2 -5.67 36.45 1.06
C ARG A 2 -4.36 35.67 1.02
N PHE A 3 -4.37 34.46 1.57
CA PHE A 3 -3.23 33.55 1.51
C PHE A 3 -3.01 33.11 0.06
N ASP A 4 -1.79 33.33 -0.46
CA ASP A 4 -1.39 32.83 -1.78
C ASP A 4 -0.52 31.56 -1.60
N PRO A 5 -1.09 30.37 -1.81
CA PRO A 5 -0.36 29.11 -1.66
C PRO A 5 0.77 28.91 -2.66
N ARG A 6 0.89 29.75 -3.71
CA ARG A 6 2.02 29.70 -4.66
C ARG A 6 3.23 30.50 -4.21
N ALA A 7 3.06 31.46 -3.30
CA ALA A 7 4.13 32.33 -2.80
C ALA A 7 4.72 31.86 -1.47
N VAL A 8 3.92 31.22 -0.61
CA VAL A 8 4.35 30.74 0.72
C VAL A 8 3.68 29.40 1.03
N ARG A 9 4.46 28.38 1.41
CA ARG A 9 3.91 27.07 1.78
C ARG A 9 3.33 27.12 3.20
N MET A 10 2.29 26.32 3.46
CA MET A 10 1.66 26.29 4.78
C MET A 10 2.65 25.88 5.89
N THR A 11 3.62 25.02 5.58
CA THR A 11 4.73 24.68 6.48
C THR A 11 5.49 25.89 7.00
N ASP A 12 5.76 26.87 6.12
CA ASP A 12 6.52 28.06 6.48
C ASP A 12 5.67 29.02 7.35
N VAL A 13 4.35 29.04 7.12
CA VAL A 13 3.40 29.78 7.97
C VAL A 13 3.29 29.15 9.36
N VAL A 14 3.13 27.83 9.44
CA VAL A 14 3.07 27.12 10.73
C VAL A 14 4.35 27.33 11.53
N ARG A 15 5.52 27.22 10.88
CA ARG A 15 6.82 27.46 11.54
C ARG A 15 6.91 28.90 12.05
N ALA A 16 6.54 29.90 11.25
CA ALA A 16 6.58 31.30 11.66
C ALA A 16 5.63 31.60 12.85
N VAL A 17 4.46 30.98 12.90
CA VAL A 17 3.52 31.13 14.04
C VAL A 17 4.10 30.47 15.30
N GLN A 18 4.71 29.29 15.17
CA GLN A 18 5.37 28.61 16.28
C GLN A 18 6.58 29.39 16.82
N GLU A 19 7.37 30.02 15.95
CA GLU A 19 8.48 30.91 16.35
C GLU A 19 8.00 32.13 17.16
N THR A 20 6.74 32.55 16.98
CA THR A 20 6.12 33.62 17.79
C THR A 20 5.49 33.13 19.10
N GLY A 21 5.58 31.83 19.40
CA GLY A 21 5.10 31.22 20.65
C GLY A 21 3.63 30.77 20.64
N TYR A 22 2.98 30.70 19.46
CA TYR A 22 1.62 30.23 19.32
C TYR A 22 1.57 28.82 18.68
N GLU A 23 0.68 27.96 19.16
CA GLU A 23 0.43 26.65 18.56
C GLU A 23 -0.63 26.71 17.46
N VAL A 24 -0.35 26.05 16.33
CA VAL A 24 -1.34 25.84 15.26
C VAL A 24 -1.89 24.42 15.39
N PRO A 25 -3.20 24.24 15.62
CA PRO A 25 -3.79 22.91 15.68
C PRO A 25 -3.69 22.23 14.32
N THR A 26 -3.15 21.01 14.30
CA THR A 26 -3.05 20.16 13.11
C THR A 26 -3.75 18.83 13.33
N GLU A 27 -4.45 18.35 12.31
CA GLU A 27 -5.01 17.00 12.27
C GLU A 27 -4.22 16.10 11.33
N THR A 28 -4.16 14.81 11.64
CA THR A 28 -3.56 13.79 10.78
C THR A 28 -4.62 12.85 10.27
N VAL A 29 -4.67 12.66 8.96
CA VAL A 29 -5.56 11.69 8.31
C VAL A 29 -4.75 10.67 7.54
N VAL A 30 -5.20 9.41 7.56
CA VAL A 30 -4.61 8.32 6.79
C VAL A 30 -5.56 7.97 5.64
N LEU A 31 -5.06 8.12 4.42
CA LEU A 31 -5.79 7.82 3.19
C LEU A 31 -5.27 6.51 2.60
N SER A 32 -6.16 5.58 2.30
CA SER A 32 -5.79 4.37 1.55
C SER A 32 -5.86 4.69 0.06
N ILE A 33 -4.75 4.55 -0.66
CA ILE A 33 -4.63 4.96 -2.06
C ILE A 33 -4.43 3.74 -2.95
N GLY A 34 -5.44 3.45 -3.76
CA GLY A 34 -5.43 2.39 -4.75
C GLY A 34 -4.76 2.80 -6.05
N GLY A 35 -4.04 1.86 -6.66
CA GLY A 35 -3.46 2.01 -8.00
C GLY A 35 -2.02 2.52 -8.03
N MET A 36 -1.38 2.74 -6.89
CA MET A 36 0.05 3.03 -6.82
C MET A 36 0.85 1.76 -7.08
N THR A 37 1.74 1.78 -8.07
CA THR A 37 2.52 0.59 -8.42
C THR A 37 4.03 0.79 -8.40
N CYS A 38 4.52 2.02 -8.42
CA CYS A 38 5.96 2.27 -8.40
C CYS A 38 6.31 3.50 -7.58
N ALA A 39 7.60 3.70 -7.32
CA ALA A 39 8.10 4.86 -6.59
C ALA A 39 7.74 6.19 -7.27
N SER A 40 7.61 6.21 -8.60
CA SER A 40 7.12 7.41 -9.30
C SER A 40 5.64 7.69 -8.99
N CYS A 41 4.79 6.66 -8.83
CA CYS A 41 3.43 6.88 -8.34
C CYS A 41 3.39 7.50 -6.94
N VAL A 42 4.30 7.10 -6.06
CA VAL A 42 4.42 7.67 -4.70
C VAL A 42 4.70 9.15 -4.78
N ALA A 43 5.75 9.54 -5.53
CA ALA A 43 6.12 10.94 -5.69
C ALA A 43 4.97 11.77 -6.28
N HIS A 44 4.26 11.24 -7.29
CA HIS A 44 3.15 11.95 -7.92
C HIS A 44 1.98 12.21 -6.95
N VAL A 45 1.62 11.21 -6.15
CA VAL A 45 0.59 11.35 -5.12
C VAL A 45 1.03 12.30 -4.01
N GLU A 46 2.29 12.20 -3.57
CA GLU A 46 2.85 13.13 -2.59
C GLU A 46 2.80 14.58 -3.07
N ASP A 47 3.21 14.83 -4.32
CA ASP A 47 3.22 16.17 -4.89
C ASP A 47 1.79 16.73 -5.05
N ALA A 48 0.85 15.90 -5.50
CA ALA A 48 -0.56 16.28 -5.62
C ALA A 48 -1.18 16.65 -4.27
N LEU A 49 -0.89 15.88 -3.22
CA LEU A 49 -1.39 16.16 -1.86
C LEU A 49 -0.67 17.35 -1.22
N ARG A 50 0.65 17.49 -1.40
CA ARG A 50 1.43 18.63 -0.87
C ARG A 50 1.03 19.96 -1.51
N ALA A 51 0.53 19.95 -2.75
CA ALA A 51 0.07 21.15 -3.43
C ALA A 51 -1.24 21.73 -2.85
N LEU A 52 -1.94 20.98 -2.00
CA LEU A 52 -3.20 21.43 -1.42
C LEU A 52 -2.99 22.50 -0.34
N PRO A 53 -3.82 23.56 -0.33
CA PRO A 53 -3.74 24.62 0.68
C PRO A 53 -4.11 24.07 2.06
N GLY A 54 -3.21 24.24 3.03
CA GLY A 54 -3.43 23.77 4.40
C GLY A 54 -2.67 22.49 4.77
N VAL A 55 -2.05 21.82 3.81
CA VAL A 55 -1.23 20.64 4.08
C VAL A 55 0.14 21.05 4.64
N VAL A 56 0.50 20.46 5.78
CA VAL A 56 1.77 20.67 6.48
C VAL A 56 2.76 19.59 6.09
N SER A 57 2.35 18.32 6.08
CA SER A 57 3.23 17.24 5.65
C SER A 57 2.44 16.10 5.01
N VAL A 58 3.11 15.40 4.10
CA VAL A 58 2.59 14.21 3.43
C VAL A 58 3.69 13.17 3.40
N VAL A 59 3.37 11.96 3.83
CA VAL A 59 4.22 10.78 3.72
C VAL A 59 3.40 9.70 3.05
N VAL A 60 3.85 9.21 1.89
CA VAL A 60 3.20 8.12 1.18
C VAL A 60 4.05 6.86 1.29
N ASN A 61 3.43 5.77 1.72
CA ASN A 61 4.09 4.47 1.82
C ASN A 61 3.48 3.50 0.82
N LEU A 62 4.29 3.09 -0.16
CA LEU A 62 3.88 2.16 -1.21
C LEU A 62 3.57 0.77 -0.68
N ALA A 63 4.29 0.30 0.35
CA ALA A 63 4.09 -1.04 0.90
C ALA A 63 2.74 -1.15 1.61
N THR A 64 2.33 -0.10 2.33
CA THR A 64 1.05 -0.08 3.02
C THR A 64 -0.09 0.48 2.19
N GLU A 65 0.17 0.97 0.98
CA GLU A 65 -0.77 1.69 0.11
C GLU A 65 -1.48 2.85 0.85
N LYS A 66 -0.77 3.50 1.78
CA LYS A 66 -1.32 4.56 2.64
C LYS A 66 -0.57 5.86 2.45
N ALA A 67 -1.31 6.96 2.43
CA ALA A 67 -0.79 8.32 2.56
C ALA A 67 -1.21 8.89 3.91
N THR A 68 -0.23 9.28 4.72
CA THR A 68 -0.45 10.01 5.96
C THR A 68 -0.31 11.50 5.66
N VAL A 69 -1.38 12.26 5.86
CA VAL A 69 -1.43 13.70 5.59
C VAL A 69 -1.69 14.44 6.89
N THR A 70 -0.80 15.37 7.23
CA THR A 70 -0.99 16.31 8.32
C THR A 70 -1.41 17.66 7.75
N PHE A 71 -2.54 18.19 8.21
CA PHE A 71 -3.14 19.42 7.68
C PHE A 71 -3.76 20.27 8.78
N VAL A 72 -4.03 21.54 8.48
CA VAL A 72 -4.71 22.46 9.39
C VAL A 72 -6.23 22.27 9.25
N PRO A 73 -6.97 21.94 10.31
CA PRO A 73 -8.42 21.76 10.26
C PRO A 73 -9.15 23.02 9.79
N GLY A 74 -10.25 22.85 9.05
CA GLY A 74 -11.08 23.96 8.56
C GLY A 74 -10.60 24.64 7.28
N THR A 75 -9.39 24.32 6.76
CA THR A 75 -8.96 24.80 5.43
C THR A 75 -9.38 23.88 4.30
N MET A 76 -9.59 22.59 4.58
CA MET A 76 -9.90 21.56 3.59
C MET A 76 -10.61 20.36 4.22
N GLY A 77 -11.29 19.56 3.41
CA GLY A 77 -11.97 18.34 3.84
C GLY A 77 -11.57 17.10 3.05
N MET A 78 -12.12 15.94 3.45
CA MET A 78 -11.87 14.64 2.80
C MET A 78 -12.17 14.68 1.28
N ALA A 79 -13.17 15.45 0.85
CA ALA A 79 -13.51 15.60 -0.56
C ALA A 79 -12.37 16.22 -1.39
N ASP A 80 -11.60 17.15 -0.81
CA ASP A 80 -10.47 17.80 -1.49
C ASP A 80 -9.31 16.83 -1.70
N PHE A 81 -9.00 16.02 -0.69
CA PHE A 81 -7.98 14.97 -0.81
C PHE A 81 -8.36 13.96 -1.90
N ARG A 82 -9.61 13.51 -1.94
CA ARG A 82 -10.08 12.58 -2.98
C ARG A 82 -9.96 13.17 -4.37
N ARG A 83 -10.36 14.43 -4.53
CA ARG A 83 -10.26 15.13 -5.81
C ARG A 83 -8.82 15.22 -6.27
N ALA A 84 -7.90 15.66 -5.42
CA ALA A 84 -6.49 15.78 -5.77
C ALA A 84 -5.86 14.43 -6.17
N VAL A 85 -6.16 13.37 -5.43
CA VAL A 85 -5.68 12.01 -5.74
C VAL A 85 -6.30 11.48 -7.03
N ALA A 86 -7.58 11.76 -7.29
CA ALA A 86 -8.26 11.40 -8.54
C ALA A 86 -7.72 12.15 -9.76
N GLU A 87 -7.42 13.45 -9.62
CA GLU A 87 -6.76 14.26 -10.66
C GLU A 87 -5.34 13.78 -10.94
N ALA A 88 -4.64 13.22 -9.93
CA ALA A 88 -3.36 12.54 -10.12
C ALA A 88 -3.49 11.15 -10.78
N GLY A 89 -4.72 10.65 -10.99
CA GLY A 89 -5.01 9.38 -11.66
C GLY A 89 -5.12 8.16 -10.72
N TYR A 90 -5.23 8.38 -9.41
CA TYR A 90 -5.34 7.33 -8.39
C TYR A 90 -6.71 7.37 -7.70
N GLU A 91 -6.99 6.40 -6.83
CA GLU A 91 -8.28 6.29 -6.15
C GLU A 91 -8.08 6.24 -4.64
N VAL A 92 -8.79 7.09 -3.89
CA VAL A 92 -8.85 6.95 -2.43
C VAL A 92 -9.91 5.91 -2.10
N LEU A 93 -9.47 4.78 -1.55
CA LEU A 93 -10.34 3.70 -1.10
C LEU A 93 -10.98 4.09 0.23
N GLU A 94 -12.31 4.08 0.29
CA GLU A 94 -13.02 4.21 1.55
C GLU A 94 -12.76 2.97 2.39
N ILE A 95 -12.08 3.13 3.51
CA ILE A 95 -12.13 2.17 4.60
C ILE A 95 -13.15 2.74 5.60
N PRO A 96 -14.39 2.22 5.67
CA PRO A 96 -15.28 2.49 6.78
C PRO A 96 -14.53 2.27 8.10
N ALA A 97 -14.65 3.19 9.05
CA ALA A 97 -13.94 3.10 10.34
C ALA A 97 -14.19 1.76 11.07
N GLU A 98 -15.34 1.11 10.82
CA GLU A 98 -15.69 -0.23 11.31
C GLU A 98 -14.93 -1.39 10.64
N GLN A 99 -14.36 -1.19 9.45
CA GLN A 99 -13.59 -2.20 8.71
C GLN A 99 -12.08 -2.09 8.92
N ALA A 100 -11.61 -1.13 9.71
CA ALA A 100 -10.24 -1.14 10.26
C ALA A 100 -9.96 -2.40 11.10
N ALA A 101 -11.02 -3.10 11.54
CA ALA A 101 -10.97 -4.36 12.28
C ALA A 101 -11.14 -5.63 11.41
N ALA A 102 -11.41 -5.51 10.10
CA ALA A 102 -11.36 -6.67 9.21
C ALA A 102 -9.90 -7.05 8.97
N PRO A 103 -9.51 -8.32 9.02
CA PRO A 103 -8.11 -8.73 8.86
C PRO A 103 -7.64 -8.27 7.48
N ALA A 104 -6.75 -7.29 7.46
CA ALA A 104 -6.21 -6.71 6.23
C ALA A 104 -5.39 -7.74 5.39
N GLU A 105 -5.18 -8.95 5.93
CA GLU A 105 -4.73 -10.14 5.21
C GLU A 105 -5.68 -10.54 4.08
N ASP A 106 -7.01 -10.48 4.31
CA ASP A 106 -8.02 -10.85 3.32
C ASP A 106 -7.91 -10.00 2.05
N GLU A 107 -7.62 -8.70 2.19
CA GLU A 107 -7.57 -7.78 1.05
C GLU A 107 -6.34 -8.01 0.17
N ALA A 108 -5.16 -8.20 0.79
CA ALA A 108 -3.93 -8.47 0.07
C ALA A 108 -4.02 -9.81 -0.69
N GLU A 109 -4.56 -10.85 -0.04
CA GLU A 109 -4.79 -12.15 -0.68
C GLU A 109 -5.81 -12.06 -1.82
N ARG A 110 -6.88 -11.30 -1.65
CA ARG A 110 -7.87 -11.04 -2.71
C ARG A 110 -7.23 -10.34 -3.91
N LYS A 111 -6.42 -9.29 -3.70
CA LYS A 111 -5.69 -8.58 -4.77
C LYS A 111 -4.75 -9.53 -5.52
N MET A 112 -3.98 -10.34 -4.80
CA MET A 112 -3.09 -11.34 -5.38
C MET A 112 -3.86 -12.39 -6.21
N ARG A 113 -4.98 -12.91 -5.69
CA ARG A 113 -5.83 -13.89 -6.40
C ARG A 113 -6.43 -13.30 -7.68
N GLN A 114 -6.89 -12.05 -7.63
CA GLN A 114 -7.40 -11.35 -8.81
C GLN A 114 -6.32 -11.15 -9.87
N SER A 115 -5.12 -10.70 -9.50
CA SER A 115 -4.00 -10.56 -10.42
C SER A 115 -3.59 -11.90 -11.05
N ARG A 116 -3.57 -12.97 -10.25
CA ARG A 116 -3.31 -14.34 -10.74
C ARG A 116 -4.34 -14.81 -11.76
N LEU A 117 -5.63 -14.53 -11.50
CA LEU A 117 -6.71 -14.89 -12.42
C LEU A 117 -6.59 -14.13 -13.74
N ARG A 118 -6.38 -12.81 -13.71
CA ARG A 118 -6.20 -12.00 -14.92
C ARG A 118 -5.02 -12.48 -15.76
N MET A 119 -3.88 -12.75 -15.14
CA MET A 119 -2.72 -13.33 -15.81
C MET A 119 -3.06 -14.66 -16.49
N ARG A 120 -3.72 -15.58 -15.77
CA ARG A 120 -4.12 -16.88 -16.33
C ARG A 120 -5.08 -16.74 -17.51
N VAL A 121 -6.07 -15.87 -17.41
CA VAL A 121 -7.02 -15.61 -18.50
C VAL A 121 -6.31 -14.99 -19.71
N ALA A 122 -5.41 -14.03 -19.51
CA ALA A 122 -4.61 -13.46 -20.60
C ALA A 122 -3.78 -14.53 -21.33
N TRP A 123 -3.11 -15.41 -20.58
CA TRP A 123 -2.36 -16.53 -21.17
C TRP A 123 -3.27 -17.56 -21.86
N ALA A 124 -4.48 -17.80 -21.36
CA ALA A 124 -5.43 -18.72 -22.00
C ALA A 124 -5.78 -18.30 -23.44
N PHE A 125 -5.85 -16.99 -23.72
CA PHE A 125 -6.02 -16.46 -25.08
C PHE A 125 -4.68 -16.31 -25.83
N THR A 126 -3.60 -15.98 -25.14
CA THR A 126 -2.29 -15.71 -25.75
C THR A 126 -1.57 -16.98 -26.21
N VAL A 127 -1.68 -18.10 -25.48
CA VAL A 127 -1.07 -19.37 -25.90
C VAL A 127 -1.60 -19.83 -27.26
N PRO A 128 -2.92 -19.87 -27.53
CA PRO A 128 -3.45 -20.14 -28.87
C PRO A 128 -2.90 -19.21 -29.95
N ILE A 129 -2.78 -17.91 -29.67
CA ILE A 129 -2.19 -16.93 -30.61
C ILE A 129 -0.74 -17.33 -30.94
N ILE A 130 0.08 -17.62 -29.94
CA ILE A 130 1.48 -18.01 -30.14
C ILE A 130 1.56 -19.31 -30.95
N LEU A 131 0.76 -20.31 -30.60
CA LEU A 131 0.74 -21.60 -31.31
C LEU A 131 0.30 -21.44 -32.77
N TRP A 132 -0.61 -20.50 -33.06
CA TRP A 132 -1.04 -20.22 -34.43
C TRP A 132 -0.03 -19.37 -35.21
N MET A 133 0.73 -18.49 -34.54
CA MET A 133 1.81 -17.72 -35.16
C MET A 133 3.01 -18.59 -35.58
N LEU A 134 3.34 -19.62 -34.79
CA LEU A 134 4.54 -20.43 -35.03
C LEU A 134 4.57 -21.04 -36.45
N PRO A 135 3.47 -21.63 -36.97
CA PRO A 135 3.48 -22.17 -38.31
C PRO A 135 3.66 -21.15 -39.44
N GLU A 136 3.07 -19.98 -39.28
CA GLU A 136 3.25 -18.87 -40.23
C GLU A 136 4.70 -18.38 -40.21
N MET A 137 5.33 -18.31 -39.03
CA MET A 137 6.71 -17.84 -38.89
C MET A 137 7.73 -18.82 -39.47
N PHE A 138 7.57 -20.13 -39.23
CA PHE A 138 8.56 -21.15 -39.63
C PHE A 138 8.34 -21.73 -41.03
N TRP A 139 7.08 -21.90 -41.46
CA TRP A 139 6.74 -22.54 -42.72
C TRP A 139 5.97 -21.62 -43.68
N HIS A 140 5.79 -20.34 -43.33
CA HIS A 140 5.01 -19.36 -44.12
C HIS A 140 3.60 -19.83 -44.46
N LEU A 141 3.04 -20.71 -43.62
CA LEU A 141 1.75 -21.34 -43.85
C LEU A 141 0.68 -20.67 -42.99
N ALA A 142 -0.07 -19.74 -43.59
CA ALA A 142 -1.23 -19.12 -42.96
C ALA A 142 -2.47 -20.03 -43.11
N TRP A 143 -2.58 -21.04 -42.24
CA TRP A 143 -3.73 -21.94 -42.20
C TRP A 143 -4.91 -21.34 -41.43
N PRO A 144 -6.17 -21.48 -41.88
CA PRO A 144 -6.65 -22.07 -43.14
C PRO A 144 -6.51 -21.18 -44.38
N ASN A 145 -6.53 -19.86 -44.20
CA ASN A 145 -6.20 -18.86 -45.21
C ASN A 145 -5.76 -17.56 -44.52
N HIS A 146 -5.14 -16.65 -45.26
CA HIS A 146 -4.64 -15.39 -44.69
C HIS A 146 -5.74 -14.50 -44.07
N LEU A 147 -6.96 -14.53 -44.61
CA LEU A 147 -8.06 -13.71 -44.10
C LEU A 147 -8.53 -14.20 -42.72
N VAL A 148 -8.77 -15.50 -42.58
CA VAL A 148 -9.16 -16.17 -41.33
C VAL A 148 -8.06 -16.05 -40.30
N PHE A 149 -6.80 -16.19 -40.72
CA PHE A 149 -5.65 -15.96 -39.85
C PHE A 149 -5.66 -14.53 -39.31
N ASN A 150 -5.71 -13.52 -40.20
CA ASN A 150 -5.69 -12.12 -39.78
C ASN A 150 -6.87 -11.74 -38.87
N LEU A 151 -8.07 -12.18 -39.23
CA LEU A 151 -9.27 -11.95 -38.42
C LEU A 151 -9.20 -12.69 -37.08
N GLY A 152 -8.74 -13.94 -37.08
CA GLY A 152 -8.56 -14.76 -35.88
C GLY A 152 -7.59 -14.12 -34.90
N MET A 153 -6.49 -13.55 -35.38
CA MET A 153 -5.50 -12.85 -34.56
C MET A 153 -6.10 -11.61 -33.88
N ILE A 154 -6.91 -10.83 -34.59
CA ILE A 154 -7.61 -9.66 -34.05
C ILE A 154 -8.64 -10.09 -33.00
N LEU A 155 -9.45 -11.11 -33.31
CA LEU A 155 -10.51 -11.60 -32.42
C LEU A 155 -9.97 -12.24 -31.15
N LEU A 156 -8.85 -12.96 -31.22
CA LEU A 156 -8.19 -13.54 -30.04
C LEU A 156 -7.45 -12.48 -29.22
N ALA A 157 -6.86 -11.47 -29.86
CA ALA A 157 -6.14 -10.40 -29.16
C ALA A 157 -7.08 -9.42 -28.46
N ALA A 158 -8.27 -9.16 -29.01
CA ALA A 158 -9.19 -8.17 -28.49
C ALA A 158 -9.63 -8.42 -27.02
N PRO A 159 -10.04 -9.64 -26.59
CA PRO A 159 -10.34 -9.92 -25.18
C PRO A 159 -9.15 -9.69 -24.25
N VAL A 160 -7.93 -10.02 -24.68
CA VAL A 160 -6.72 -9.80 -23.87
C VAL A 160 -6.51 -8.31 -23.60
N LEU A 161 -6.67 -7.47 -24.63
CA LEU A 161 -6.41 -6.03 -24.54
C LEU A 161 -7.56 -5.27 -23.89
N PHE A 162 -8.78 -5.41 -24.41
CA PHE A 162 -9.90 -4.55 -24.05
C PHE A 162 -10.72 -5.06 -22.86
N TRP A 163 -10.63 -6.35 -22.54
CA TRP A 163 -11.31 -6.91 -21.37
C TRP A 163 -10.32 -7.12 -20.22
N VAL A 164 -9.31 -7.97 -20.37
CA VAL A 164 -8.34 -8.24 -19.29
C VAL A 164 -7.42 -7.03 -19.05
N GLY A 165 -6.92 -6.42 -20.13
CA GLY A 165 -6.03 -5.25 -20.12
C GLY A 165 -6.71 -3.90 -19.94
N ARG A 166 -8.05 -3.86 -19.73
CA ARG A 166 -8.82 -2.60 -19.64
C ARG A 166 -8.27 -1.62 -18.60
N ARG A 167 -7.82 -2.14 -17.45
CA ARG A 167 -7.26 -1.31 -16.36
C ARG A 167 -5.95 -0.65 -16.81
N THR A 168 -5.06 -1.39 -17.48
CA THR A 168 -3.80 -0.87 -18.02
C THR A 168 -4.07 0.22 -19.04
N TYR A 169 -5.03 0.03 -19.96
CA TYR A 169 -5.40 1.05 -20.94
C TYR A 169 -5.97 2.30 -20.30
N ARG A 170 -6.89 2.17 -19.33
CA ARG A 170 -7.44 3.31 -18.59
C ARG A 170 -6.33 4.08 -17.87
N SER A 171 -5.46 3.36 -17.15
CA SER A 171 -4.31 3.93 -16.43
C SER A 171 -3.36 4.67 -17.39
N GLY A 172 -2.97 4.04 -18.50
CA GLY A 172 -2.06 4.63 -19.48
C GLY A 172 -2.63 5.85 -20.17
N LEU A 173 -3.92 5.85 -20.53
CA LEU A 173 -4.57 7.00 -21.16
C LEU A 173 -4.73 8.18 -20.19
N VAL A 174 -5.13 7.91 -18.95
CA VAL A 174 -5.24 8.95 -17.91
C VAL A 174 -3.86 9.54 -17.62
N ALA A 175 -2.83 8.71 -17.44
CA ALA A 175 -1.47 9.13 -17.19
C ALA A 175 -0.89 9.99 -18.33
N ALA A 176 -1.12 9.58 -19.59
CA ALA A 176 -0.74 10.35 -20.76
C ALA A 176 -1.44 11.71 -20.82
N LEU A 177 -2.76 11.75 -20.55
CA LEU A 177 -3.56 12.98 -20.59
C LEU A 177 -3.11 14.00 -19.53
N HIS A 178 -2.77 13.53 -18.34
CA HIS A 178 -2.26 14.37 -17.25
C HIS A 178 -0.76 14.70 -17.37
N ARG A 179 -0.12 14.34 -18.50
CA ARG A 179 1.30 14.58 -18.78
C ARG A 179 2.24 13.94 -17.75
N TYR A 180 1.83 12.84 -17.14
CA TYR A 180 2.64 12.06 -16.21
C TYR A 180 2.77 10.61 -16.71
N PRO A 181 3.58 10.35 -17.76
CA PRO A 181 3.70 9.03 -18.35
C PRO A 181 4.30 8.02 -17.36
N ASN A 182 3.64 6.88 -17.23
CA ASN A 182 4.03 5.77 -16.37
C ASN A 182 4.25 4.48 -17.19
N MET A 183 4.53 3.35 -16.52
CA MET A 183 4.72 2.05 -17.18
C MET A 183 3.52 1.66 -18.07
N ASP A 184 2.29 1.92 -17.61
CA ASP A 184 1.07 1.57 -18.36
C ASP A 184 0.91 2.41 -19.62
N THR A 185 1.45 3.64 -19.64
CA THR A 185 1.41 4.54 -20.79
C THR A 185 2.14 3.94 -21.98
N LEU A 186 3.36 3.46 -21.76
CA LEU A 186 4.18 2.85 -22.82
C LEU A 186 3.58 1.54 -23.33
N ILE A 187 3.05 0.71 -22.42
CA ILE A 187 2.37 -0.54 -22.79
C ILE A 187 1.10 -0.24 -23.60
N THR A 188 0.31 0.75 -23.19
CA THR A 188 -0.92 1.14 -23.89
C THR A 188 -0.61 1.63 -25.30
N LEU A 189 0.41 2.49 -25.45
CA LEU A 189 0.82 3.01 -26.76
C LEU A 189 1.36 1.89 -27.66
N GLY A 190 2.27 1.06 -27.16
CA GLY A 190 2.88 -0.01 -27.94
C GLY A 190 1.88 -1.09 -28.36
N THR A 191 1.08 -1.58 -27.41
CA THR A 191 0.05 -2.60 -27.71
C THR A 191 -1.08 -2.03 -28.56
N GLY A 192 -1.47 -0.77 -28.36
CA GLY A 192 -2.50 -0.11 -29.16
C GLY A 192 -2.07 0.06 -30.61
N ALA A 193 -0.86 0.58 -30.85
CA ALA A 193 -0.29 0.72 -32.18
C ALA A 193 -0.13 -0.64 -32.89
N SER A 194 0.37 -1.64 -32.16
CA SER A 194 0.52 -3.00 -32.67
C SER A 194 -0.82 -3.65 -33.01
N PHE A 195 -1.86 -3.46 -32.18
CA PHE A 195 -3.21 -3.98 -32.47
C PHE A 195 -3.85 -3.33 -33.70
N LEU A 196 -3.67 -2.01 -33.87
CA LEU A 196 -4.22 -1.25 -35.01
C LEU A 196 -3.73 -1.78 -36.37
N THR A 197 -2.54 -2.39 -36.44
CA THR A 197 -2.05 -3.00 -37.67
C THR A 197 -2.95 -4.14 -38.17
N GLY A 198 -3.68 -4.82 -37.28
CA GLY A 198 -4.60 -5.90 -37.66
C GLY A 198 -5.73 -5.41 -38.57
N PRO A 199 -6.63 -4.52 -38.11
CA PRO A 199 -7.68 -3.98 -38.95
C PRO A 199 -7.15 -3.25 -40.20
N LEU A 200 -6.02 -2.55 -40.08
CA LEU A 200 -5.40 -1.83 -41.20
C LEU A 200 -4.83 -2.77 -42.27
N SER A 201 -4.42 -4.00 -41.92
CA SER A 201 -3.93 -4.99 -42.88
C SER A 201 -4.95 -5.42 -43.95
N PHE A 202 -6.24 -5.16 -43.74
CA PHE A 202 -7.28 -5.41 -44.74
C PHE A 202 -7.37 -4.33 -45.82
N PHE A 203 -6.87 -3.12 -45.53
CA PHE A 203 -6.94 -1.97 -46.44
C PHE A 203 -5.57 -1.60 -47.03
N PHE A 204 -4.49 -1.93 -46.32
CA PHE A 204 -3.12 -1.60 -46.70
C PHE A 204 -2.25 -2.87 -46.67
N PRO A 205 -1.21 -2.96 -47.52
CA PRO A 205 -0.29 -4.10 -47.56
C PRO A 205 0.73 -4.03 -46.40
N ILE A 206 0.22 -4.13 -45.17
CA ILE A 206 1.01 -4.12 -43.94
C ILE A 206 0.83 -5.45 -43.20
N ALA A 207 1.84 -5.85 -42.43
CA ALA A 207 1.78 -7.05 -41.60
C ALA A 207 0.85 -6.84 -40.39
N ASN A 208 0.15 -7.90 -40.01
CA ASN A 208 -0.75 -7.91 -38.85
C ASN A 208 0.00 -8.31 -37.58
N TYR A 209 0.20 -7.36 -36.68
CA TYR A 209 0.85 -7.57 -35.39
C TYR A 209 -0.14 -7.64 -34.22
N ALA A 210 -1.45 -7.81 -34.45
CA ALA A 210 -2.43 -7.87 -33.38
C ALA A 210 -2.12 -8.98 -32.36
N GLY A 211 -1.62 -10.14 -32.78
CA GLY A 211 -1.20 -11.19 -31.86
C GLY A 211 -0.04 -10.80 -30.94
N VAL A 212 0.92 -10.01 -31.44
CA VAL A 212 2.06 -9.51 -30.66
C VAL A 212 1.60 -8.57 -29.55
N SER A 213 0.60 -7.72 -29.83
CA SER A 213 0.03 -6.83 -28.81
C SER A 213 -0.58 -7.59 -27.62
N ALA A 214 -1.26 -8.71 -27.87
CA ALA A 214 -1.78 -9.59 -26.82
C ALA A 214 -0.66 -10.24 -26.01
N MET A 215 0.41 -10.67 -26.68
CA MET A 215 1.59 -11.25 -26.03
C MET A 215 2.26 -10.25 -25.07
N ILE A 216 2.50 -9.02 -25.53
CA ILE A 216 3.07 -7.95 -24.68
C ILE A 216 2.18 -7.72 -23.46
N MET A 217 0.85 -7.64 -23.66
CA MET A 217 -0.10 -7.47 -22.56
C MET A 217 -0.08 -8.64 -21.58
N ALA A 218 0.00 -9.89 -22.05
CA ALA A 218 0.08 -11.07 -21.19
C ALA A 218 1.35 -11.08 -20.32
N PHE A 219 2.51 -10.73 -20.90
CA PHE A 219 3.76 -10.58 -20.15
C PHE A 219 3.70 -9.44 -19.16
N HIS A 220 3.13 -8.29 -19.53
CA HIS A 220 2.92 -7.17 -18.62
C HIS A 220 2.04 -7.57 -17.41
N LEU A 221 0.92 -8.25 -17.65
CA LEU A 221 0.04 -8.75 -16.58
C LEU A 221 0.71 -9.81 -15.70
N THR A 222 1.64 -10.58 -16.26
CA THR A 222 2.47 -11.52 -15.51
C THR A 222 3.44 -10.78 -14.60
N GLY A 223 4.11 -9.73 -15.12
CA GLY A 223 4.95 -8.84 -14.32
C GLY A 223 4.19 -8.20 -13.17
N ARG A 224 2.99 -7.68 -13.44
CA ARG A 224 2.07 -7.15 -12.41
C ARG A 224 1.76 -8.18 -11.33
N TYR A 225 1.46 -9.43 -11.70
CA TYR A 225 1.21 -10.48 -10.71
C TYR A 225 2.44 -10.77 -9.82
N VAL A 226 3.63 -10.81 -10.40
CA VAL A 226 4.89 -11.00 -9.66
C VAL A 226 5.13 -9.83 -8.70
N GLU A 227 4.95 -8.60 -9.18
CA GLU A 227 5.09 -7.36 -8.42
C GLU A 227 4.15 -7.33 -7.21
N GLU A 228 2.86 -7.59 -7.42
CA GLU A 228 1.84 -7.67 -6.36
C GLU A 228 2.16 -8.77 -5.35
N THR A 229 2.64 -9.92 -5.82
CA THR A 229 3.03 -11.04 -4.94
C THR A 229 4.24 -10.68 -4.07
N ALA A 230 5.23 -10.01 -4.65
CA ALA A 230 6.42 -9.55 -3.92
C ALA A 230 6.06 -8.51 -2.86
N LYS A 231 5.23 -7.52 -3.21
CA LYS A 231 4.72 -6.50 -2.27
C LYS A 231 3.86 -7.10 -1.16
N GLY A 232 2.97 -8.03 -1.51
CA GLY A 232 2.11 -8.72 -0.54
C GLY A 232 2.93 -9.43 0.54
N ARG A 233 3.97 -10.18 0.15
CA ARG A 233 4.87 -10.86 1.09
C ARG A 233 5.64 -9.90 2.00
N ALA A 234 6.21 -8.83 1.45
CA ALA A 234 6.93 -7.83 2.23
C ALA A 234 6.00 -7.13 3.23
N SER A 235 4.79 -6.77 2.80
CA SER A 235 3.79 -6.11 3.65
C SER A 235 3.28 -7.03 4.76
N GLN A 236 3.10 -8.33 4.47
CA GLN A 236 2.73 -9.33 5.48
C GLN A 236 3.81 -9.45 6.57
N ALA A 237 5.10 -9.40 6.22
CA ALA A 237 6.18 -9.47 7.21
C ALA A 237 6.17 -8.27 8.17
N ILE A 238 6.04 -7.04 7.64
CA ILE A 238 5.95 -5.82 8.47
C ILE A 238 4.68 -5.86 9.33
N ARG A 239 3.55 -6.31 8.79
CA ARG A 239 2.28 -6.39 9.53
C ARG A 239 2.33 -7.42 10.66
N ARG A 240 2.96 -8.56 10.44
CA ARG A 240 3.19 -9.54 11.52
C ARG A 240 3.94 -8.92 12.68
N LEU A 241 4.91 -8.02 12.43
CA LEU A 241 5.58 -7.28 13.51
C LEU A 241 4.62 -6.35 14.28
N LEU A 242 3.71 -5.67 13.58
CA LEU A 242 2.70 -4.81 14.21
C LEU A 242 1.65 -5.60 15.01
N GLU A 243 1.27 -6.79 14.54
CA GLU A 243 0.36 -7.71 15.25
C GLU A 243 0.99 -8.35 16.49
N LEU A 244 2.31 -8.21 16.69
CA LEU A 244 2.95 -8.65 17.92
C LEU A 244 2.57 -7.78 19.12
N GLY A 245 2.23 -6.50 18.91
CA GLY A 245 1.77 -5.61 19.98
C GLY A 245 0.55 -6.18 20.72
N ALA A 246 0.48 -5.94 22.03
CA ALA A 246 -0.71 -6.31 22.79
C ALA A 246 -1.88 -5.39 22.41
N LYS A 247 -3.08 -5.96 22.25
CA LYS A 247 -4.30 -5.19 21.95
C LYS A 247 -4.96 -4.61 23.20
N THR A 248 -4.78 -5.30 24.32
CA THR A 248 -5.28 -4.90 25.63
C THR A 248 -4.14 -4.88 26.63
N ALA A 249 -4.32 -4.08 27.68
CA ALA A 249 -3.43 -4.02 28.82
C ALA A 249 -4.25 -4.13 30.09
N ARG A 250 -3.70 -4.84 31.08
CA ARG A 250 -4.26 -4.89 32.42
C ARG A 250 -3.58 -3.84 33.27
N VAL A 251 -4.30 -2.78 33.63
CA VAL A 251 -3.79 -1.65 34.41
C VAL A 251 -4.41 -1.62 35.80
N VAL A 252 -3.69 -1.12 36.78
CA VAL A 252 -4.21 -0.90 38.14
C VAL A 252 -4.62 0.56 38.28
N ARG A 253 -5.92 0.79 38.41
CA ARG A 253 -6.53 2.11 38.66
C ARG A 253 -7.39 2.01 39.92
N ASP A 254 -7.24 2.97 40.82
CA ASP A 254 -7.94 3.01 42.11
C ASP A 254 -7.80 1.70 42.94
N GLY A 255 -6.65 1.03 42.82
CA GLY A 255 -6.36 -0.23 43.52
C GLY A 255 -7.04 -1.47 42.94
N LEU A 256 -7.72 -1.37 41.80
CA LEU A 256 -8.37 -2.47 41.09
C LEU A 256 -7.68 -2.75 39.75
N GLU A 257 -7.51 -4.04 39.42
CA GLU A 257 -7.07 -4.47 38.09
C GLU A 257 -8.22 -4.30 37.09
N VAL A 258 -8.02 -3.48 36.06
CA VAL A 258 -8.97 -3.26 34.97
C VAL A 258 -8.28 -3.54 33.64
N GLU A 259 -8.94 -4.31 32.78
CA GLU A 259 -8.48 -4.53 31.41
C GLU A 259 -8.98 -3.41 30.50
N VAL A 260 -8.04 -2.72 29.83
CA VAL A 260 -8.31 -1.58 28.95
C VAL A 260 -7.70 -1.81 27.57
N PRO A 261 -8.25 -1.22 26.49
CA PRO A 261 -7.57 -1.17 25.20
C PRO A 261 -6.19 -0.51 25.32
N ILE A 262 -5.21 -0.95 24.52
CA ILE A 262 -3.84 -0.42 24.58
C ILE A 262 -3.77 1.09 24.33
N GLU A 263 -4.69 1.63 23.54
CA GLU A 263 -4.82 3.06 23.24
C GLU A 263 -5.27 3.90 24.45
N ALA A 264 -5.85 3.27 25.46
CA ALA A 264 -6.31 3.92 26.69
C ALA A 264 -5.26 3.90 27.82
N VAL A 265 -4.10 3.27 27.59
CA VAL A 265 -2.98 3.25 28.54
C VAL A 265 -2.25 4.58 28.50
N GLN A 266 -2.01 5.16 29.67
CA GLN A 266 -1.31 6.43 29.82
C GLN A 266 0.07 6.24 30.44
N VAL A 267 0.99 7.17 30.15
CA VAL A 267 2.29 7.21 30.82
C VAL A 267 2.07 7.32 32.34
N GLY A 268 2.70 6.44 33.10
CA GLY A 268 2.53 6.35 34.55
C GLY A 268 1.54 5.28 35.02
N ASP A 269 0.68 4.74 34.13
CA ASP A 269 -0.18 3.60 34.48
C ASP A 269 0.70 2.40 34.91
N VAL A 270 0.28 1.70 35.96
CA VAL A 270 0.94 0.47 36.41
C VAL A 270 0.21 -0.71 35.78
N MET A 271 0.91 -1.42 34.90
CA MET A 271 0.43 -2.59 34.19
C MET A 271 0.83 -3.86 34.95
N VAL A 272 -0.09 -4.81 35.06
CA VAL A 272 0.18 -6.14 35.63
C VAL A 272 0.35 -7.12 34.48
N VAL A 273 1.55 -7.66 34.32
CA VAL A 273 1.90 -8.61 33.26
C VAL A 273 2.14 -9.97 33.88
N ARG A 274 1.33 -10.97 33.51
CA ARG A 274 1.44 -12.33 34.05
C ARG A 274 2.40 -13.19 33.23
N PRO A 275 2.83 -14.35 33.77
CA PRO A 275 3.62 -15.32 33.03
C PRO A 275 2.92 -15.75 31.73
N GLY A 276 3.66 -15.77 30.63
CA GLY A 276 3.17 -16.03 29.27
C GLY A 276 2.47 -14.85 28.59
N GLU A 277 2.21 -13.73 29.29
CA GLU A 277 1.62 -12.54 28.68
C GLU A 277 2.67 -11.67 27.99
N LYS A 278 2.23 -10.93 26.97
CA LYS A 278 3.05 -9.92 26.32
C LYS A 278 3.06 -8.65 27.16
N ILE A 279 4.22 -8.01 27.23
CA ILE A 279 4.35 -6.69 27.83
C ILE A 279 3.63 -5.68 26.92
N PRO A 280 2.60 -4.96 27.38
CA PRO A 280 1.74 -4.20 26.48
C PRO A 280 2.43 -3.00 25.84
N THR A 281 3.23 -2.28 26.63
CA THR A 281 3.98 -1.10 26.19
C THR A 281 5.31 -1.00 26.92
N ASP A 282 6.20 -0.14 26.45
CA ASP A 282 7.47 0.14 27.10
C ASP A 282 7.27 0.69 28.51
N GLY A 283 8.11 0.23 29.44
CA GLY A 283 7.99 0.62 30.84
C GLY A 283 9.20 0.28 31.68
N VAL A 284 9.04 0.48 32.99
CA VAL A 284 10.02 0.12 34.01
C VAL A 284 9.35 -0.77 35.05
N VAL A 285 9.99 -1.87 35.41
CA VAL A 285 9.48 -2.77 36.46
C VAL A 285 9.50 -2.03 37.80
N VAL A 286 8.36 -2.00 38.48
CA VAL A 286 8.22 -1.43 39.82
C VAL A 286 8.18 -2.50 40.90
N GLU A 287 7.67 -3.68 40.57
CA GLU A 287 7.54 -4.80 41.51
C GLU A 287 7.54 -6.14 40.74
N GLY A 288 8.06 -7.19 41.36
CA GLY A 288 8.21 -8.52 40.76
C GLY A 288 9.59 -8.76 40.12
N GLU A 289 9.90 -10.03 39.88
CA GLU A 289 11.10 -10.49 39.16
C GLU A 289 10.68 -11.61 38.20
N SER A 290 11.15 -11.54 36.96
CA SER A 290 10.85 -12.53 35.92
C SER A 290 11.87 -12.48 34.79
N ALA A 291 11.99 -13.59 34.06
CA ALA A 291 12.69 -13.61 32.77
C ALA A 291 11.76 -13.09 31.66
N VAL A 292 12.30 -12.23 30.80
CA VAL A 292 11.59 -11.67 29.64
C VAL A 292 12.31 -12.06 28.36
N ASP A 293 11.56 -12.65 27.43
CA ASP A 293 12.05 -12.97 26.09
C ASP A 293 11.99 -11.72 25.20
N GLU A 294 13.17 -11.11 25.02
CA GLU A 294 13.38 -9.94 24.16
C GLU A 294 13.87 -10.31 22.75
N SER A 295 13.87 -11.59 22.37
CA SER A 295 14.44 -12.08 21.10
C SER A 295 13.85 -11.38 19.86
N MET A 296 12.60 -10.96 19.94
CA MET A 296 11.93 -10.24 18.86
C MET A 296 12.41 -8.78 18.69
N ALA A 297 12.89 -8.15 19.75
CA ALA A 297 13.38 -6.77 19.74
C ALA A 297 14.90 -6.70 19.59
N THR A 298 15.63 -7.58 20.26
CA THR A 298 17.11 -7.56 20.32
C THR A 298 17.76 -8.60 19.42
N GLY A 299 17.04 -9.65 19.04
CA GLY A 299 17.59 -10.80 18.31
C GLY A 299 18.32 -11.82 19.19
N GLU A 300 18.39 -11.60 20.51
CA GLU A 300 19.07 -12.50 21.44
C GLU A 300 18.12 -13.62 21.90
N SER A 301 18.54 -14.88 21.73
CA SER A 301 17.70 -16.05 22.03
C SER A 301 17.53 -16.35 23.52
N MET A 302 18.37 -15.76 24.37
CA MET A 302 18.36 -16.02 25.81
C MET A 302 17.46 -14.99 26.52
N PRO A 303 16.47 -15.42 27.31
CA PRO A 303 15.66 -14.51 28.12
C PRO A 303 16.50 -13.67 29.08
N VAL A 304 16.13 -12.40 29.22
CA VAL A 304 16.80 -11.44 30.10
C VAL A 304 16.04 -11.34 31.41
N ASN A 305 16.73 -11.49 32.54
CA ASN A 305 16.12 -11.33 33.85
C ASN A 305 15.84 -9.85 34.13
N LYS A 306 14.60 -9.55 34.56
CA LYS A 306 14.14 -8.21 34.90
C LYS A 306 13.76 -8.13 36.37
N ARG A 307 14.24 -7.07 37.02
CA ARG A 307 14.03 -6.74 38.43
C ARG A 307 13.48 -5.32 38.57
N PRO A 308 12.99 -4.93 39.76
CA PRO A 308 12.53 -3.58 40.00
C PRO A 308 13.62 -2.55 39.65
N GLY A 309 13.26 -1.59 38.80
CA GLY A 309 14.16 -0.58 38.23
C GLY A 309 14.60 -0.85 36.79
N ASP A 310 14.47 -2.08 36.30
CA ASP A 310 14.87 -2.43 34.94
C ASP A 310 13.83 -2.00 33.90
N ALA A 311 14.30 -1.59 32.73
CA ALA A 311 13.46 -1.27 31.59
C ALA A 311 12.97 -2.54 30.88
N VAL A 312 11.73 -2.50 30.42
CA VAL A 312 11.10 -3.54 29.60
C VAL A 312 10.57 -2.95 28.30
N ILE A 313 10.57 -3.77 27.25
CA ILE A 313 10.19 -3.38 25.90
C ILE A 313 8.77 -3.89 25.60
N GLY A 314 7.97 -3.11 24.89
CA GLY A 314 6.66 -3.56 24.42
C GLY A 314 6.75 -4.79 23.52
N ALA A 315 5.70 -5.61 23.51
CA ALA A 315 5.53 -6.88 22.78
C ALA A 315 6.53 -8.01 23.08
N THR A 316 7.48 -7.82 24.00
CA THR A 316 8.29 -8.93 24.53
C THR A 316 7.44 -9.82 25.44
N VAL A 317 7.84 -11.07 25.60
CA VAL A 317 7.03 -12.06 26.32
C VAL A 317 7.57 -12.26 27.73
N ASN A 318 6.72 -12.08 28.73
CA ASN A 318 7.04 -12.41 30.11
C ASN A 318 6.96 -13.94 30.31
N GLN A 319 7.94 -14.57 30.95
CA GLN A 319 8.04 -16.04 31.02
C GLN A 319 7.50 -16.62 32.35
N GLU A 320 8.09 -16.25 33.49
CA GLU A 320 7.95 -17.03 34.73
C GLU A 320 7.19 -16.33 35.86
N GLY A 321 7.55 -15.09 36.18
CA GLY A 321 7.01 -14.31 37.31
C GLY A 321 6.00 -13.25 36.89
N VAL A 322 5.21 -12.75 37.84
CA VAL A 322 4.34 -11.58 37.59
C VAL A 322 5.19 -10.31 37.68
N LEU A 323 5.07 -9.45 36.68
CA LEU A 323 5.73 -8.14 36.65
C LEU A 323 4.70 -7.02 36.77
N TRP A 324 4.98 -6.07 37.65
CA TRP A 324 4.29 -4.80 37.72
C TRP A 324 5.15 -3.77 37.00
N VAL A 325 4.64 -3.24 35.90
CA VAL A 325 5.41 -2.40 34.98
C VAL A 325 4.73 -1.04 34.88
N ARG A 326 5.46 0.02 35.26
CA ARG A 326 4.99 1.39 35.04
C ARG A 326 5.27 1.79 33.60
N ALA A 327 4.22 2.16 32.86
CA ALA A 327 4.34 2.61 31.48
C ALA A 327 5.17 3.90 31.39
N THR A 328 6.18 3.92 30.53
CA THR A 328 7.04 5.10 30.30
C THR A 328 6.85 5.69 28.91
N ARG A 329 6.58 4.85 27.91
CA ARG A 329 6.26 5.27 26.54
C ARG A 329 5.05 4.49 26.06
N VAL A 330 4.13 5.14 25.35
CA VAL A 330 2.86 4.58 24.86
C VAL A 330 2.64 4.97 23.40
N GLY A 331 1.89 4.15 22.66
CA GLY A 331 1.53 4.44 21.27
C GLY A 331 2.76 4.65 20.37
N LYS A 332 2.84 5.84 19.75
CA LYS A 332 3.89 6.19 18.76
C LYS A 332 5.29 6.32 19.36
N ASP A 333 5.39 6.48 20.68
CA ASP A 333 6.66 6.69 21.36
C ASP A 333 7.33 5.36 21.77
N THR A 334 6.66 4.23 21.57
CA THR A 334 7.19 2.89 21.93
C THR A 334 8.33 2.46 21.02
N PHE A 335 9.19 1.55 21.52
CA PHE A 335 10.27 0.96 20.75
C PHE A 335 9.81 0.32 19.42
N LEU A 336 8.64 -0.32 19.41
CA LEU A 336 8.07 -0.96 18.21
C LEU A 336 7.48 0.02 17.19
N ALA A 337 7.12 1.23 17.63
CA ALA A 337 6.56 2.24 16.76
C ALA A 337 7.63 3.10 16.08
N GLN A 338 8.88 3.02 16.53
CA GLN A 338 10.07 3.68 15.95
C GLN A 338 10.71 2.81 14.88
#